data_AF-Q9SWP5-F1
#
_entry.id   AF-Q9SWP5-F1
#
_cell.length_a   1.000
_cell.length_b   1.000
_cell.length_c   1.000
_cell.angle_alpha   90.00
_cell.angle_beta   90.00
_cell.angle_gamma   90.00
#
_symmetry.space_group_name_H-M   'P 1'
#
loop_
_entity.id
_entity.type
_entity.pdbx_description
1 polymer ?
#
loop_
_entity_poly.entity_id
_entity_poly.type
_entity_poly.pdbx_seq_one_letter_code
_entity_poly.pdbx_strand_id
1 'polypeptide(L)'
;PGREDKTLPREEGRLPDATKGSDHLRDVFGHMGLSDQDIVALSGGHTVGRCHKERSGFEGAWTSNPLIFDNSYFKELLSSEKDDLIQLPSDKALLTDPVFRPLVEKYAADVNACS
;
A
#
# COMPACT_ATOMS: atom_id res chain seq x y z
N PRO A 1 -6.32 23.91 1.05
CA PRO A 1 -6.53 24.60 -0.25
C PRO A 1 -5.32 25.51 -0.51
N GLY A 2 -5.04 25.92 -1.76
CA GLY A 2 -3.89 26.79 -2.06
C GLY A 2 -2.62 26.07 -2.51
N ARG A 3 -2.72 24.87 -3.09
CA ARG A 3 -1.63 24.33 -3.91
C ARG A 3 -1.56 25.15 -5.20
N GLU A 4 -0.37 25.58 -5.59
CA GLU A 4 -0.13 26.30 -6.85
C GLU A 4 0.26 25.32 -7.95
N ASP A 5 -0.25 25.56 -9.17
CA ASP A 5 0.06 24.75 -10.33
C ASP A 5 1.50 24.98 -10.80
N LYS A 6 2.24 23.90 -11.01
CA LYS A 6 3.59 23.95 -11.58
C LYS A 6 3.53 23.86 -13.10
N THR A 7 4.45 24.55 -13.76
CA THR A 7 4.54 24.62 -15.23
C THR A 7 5.17 23.37 -15.86
N LEU A 8 5.92 22.59 -15.08
CA LEU A 8 6.61 21.40 -15.55
C LEU A 8 6.30 20.18 -14.66
N PRO A 9 6.11 19.00 -15.26
CA PRO A 9 6.01 17.76 -14.51
C PRO A 9 7.37 17.42 -13.89
N ARG A 10 7.34 16.59 -12.85
CA ARG A 10 8.57 16.05 -12.26
C ARG A 10 9.11 14.92 -13.14
N GLU A 11 10.41 14.68 -13.06
CA GLU A 11 11.06 13.53 -13.70
C GLU A 11 10.45 12.19 -13.25
N GLU A 12 10.41 11.24 -14.18
CA GLU A 12 9.94 9.87 -13.98
C GLU A 12 10.84 9.07 -13.02
N GLY A 13 10.35 7.92 -12.54
CA GLY A 13 11.13 6.96 -11.76
C GLY A 13 11.15 7.23 -10.25
N ARG A 14 10.31 8.15 -9.76
CA ARG A 14 10.21 8.51 -8.33
C ARG A 14 9.05 7.81 -7.60
N LEU A 15 8.29 6.96 -8.30
CA LEU A 15 7.18 6.20 -7.74
C LEU A 15 7.64 4.81 -7.29
N PRO A 16 6.99 4.22 -6.27
CA PRO A 16 7.34 2.90 -5.80
C PRO A 16 7.11 1.83 -6.87
N ASP A 17 7.92 0.78 -6.82
CA ASP A 17 7.83 -0.38 -7.72
C ASP A 17 7.17 -1.52 -6.96
N ALA A 18 6.06 -2.02 -7.49
CA ALA A 18 5.25 -3.09 -6.90
C ALA A 18 6.03 -4.41 -6.69
N THR A 19 7.13 -4.61 -7.41
CA THR A 19 7.95 -5.83 -7.36
C THR A 19 9.03 -5.80 -6.29
N LYS A 20 9.27 -4.65 -5.65
CA LYS A 20 10.34 -4.45 -4.67
C LYS A 20 9.85 -4.53 -3.23
N GLY A 21 10.79 -4.73 -2.30
CA GLY A 21 10.54 -4.95 -0.87
C GLY A 21 10.61 -3.69 0.00
N SER A 22 10.70 -3.92 1.31
CA SER A 22 10.64 -2.88 2.36
C SER A 22 11.73 -1.80 2.24
N ASP A 23 12.94 -2.17 1.83
CA ASP A 23 14.03 -1.19 1.62
C ASP A 23 13.66 -0.16 0.54
N HIS A 24 13.09 -0.62 -0.58
CA HIS A 24 12.64 0.27 -1.66
C HIS A 24 11.48 1.16 -1.23
N LEU A 25 10.57 0.63 -0.39
CA LEU A 25 9.50 1.44 0.20
C LEU A 25 10.10 2.56 1.07
N ARG A 26 11.07 2.24 1.94
CA ARG A 26 11.74 3.25 2.77
C ARG A 26 12.51 4.28 1.94
N ASP A 27 13.19 3.86 0.88
CA ASP A 27 13.89 4.79 -0.01
C ASP A 27 12.91 5.79 -0.64
N VAL A 28 11.85 5.29 -1.27
CA VAL A 28 10.89 6.13 -1.99
C VAL A 28 10.10 7.04 -1.05
N PHE A 29 9.50 6.49 0.00
CA PHE A 29 8.67 7.26 0.92
C PHE A 29 9.52 8.12 1.88
N GLY A 30 10.72 7.66 2.25
CA GLY A 30 11.68 8.45 3.01
C GLY A 30 12.16 9.68 2.25
N HIS A 31 12.33 9.60 0.93
CA HIS A 31 12.59 10.78 0.09
C HIS A 31 11.42 11.79 0.07
N MET A 32 10.21 11.35 0.44
CA MET A 32 9.03 12.22 0.62
C MET A 32 8.91 12.76 2.05
N GLY A 33 9.80 12.36 2.97
CA GLY A 33 9.78 12.75 4.38
C GLY A 33 8.75 11.97 5.22
N LEU A 34 8.32 10.81 4.74
CA LEU A 34 7.31 9.97 5.40
C LEU A 34 7.96 8.87 6.24
N SER A 35 7.35 8.56 7.37
CA SER A 35 7.81 7.57 8.34
C SER A 35 7.35 6.15 7.99
N ASP A 36 7.91 5.15 8.67
CA ASP A 36 7.47 3.75 8.57
C ASP A 36 5.96 3.59 8.87
N GLN A 37 5.42 4.40 9.81
CA GLN A 37 3.99 4.42 10.08
C GLN A 37 3.19 4.91 8.88
N ASP A 38 3.63 5.99 8.24
CA ASP A 38 2.97 6.57 7.08
C ASP A 38 2.98 5.60 5.90
N ILE A 39 4.08 4.87 5.69
CA ILE A 39 4.19 3.85 4.63
C ILE A 39 3.11 2.78 4.79
N VAL A 40 2.99 2.20 5.98
CA VAL A 40 2.01 1.13 6.23
C VAL A 40 0.59 1.67 6.16
N ALA A 41 0.32 2.85 6.73
CA ALA A 41 -1.00 3.47 6.69
C ALA A 41 -1.43 3.79 5.24
N LEU A 42 -0.54 4.36 4.42
CA LEU A 42 -0.82 4.69 3.02
C LEU A 42 -0.98 3.44 2.15
N SER A 43 -0.27 2.35 2.44
CA SER A 43 -0.46 1.06 1.76
C SER A 43 -1.88 0.52 1.94
N GLY A 44 -2.52 0.85 3.07
CA GLY A 44 -3.94 0.59 3.32
C GLY A 44 -4.89 1.21 2.29
N GLY A 45 -4.45 2.17 1.48
CA GLY A 45 -5.21 2.73 0.37
C GLY A 45 -5.63 1.69 -0.67
N HIS A 46 -4.89 0.58 -0.80
CA HIS A 46 -5.26 -0.56 -1.64
C HIS A 46 -6.55 -1.26 -1.21
N THR A 47 -7.12 -0.93 -0.05
CA THR A 47 -8.45 -1.39 0.39
C THR A 47 -9.55 -1.05 -0.64
N VAL A 48 -9.37 0.05 -1.38
CA VAL A 48 -10.23 0.48 -2.49
C VAL A 48 -9.49 0.32 -3.83
N GLY A 49 -10.18 -0.27 -4.80
CA GLY A 49 -9.71 -0.43 -6.16
C GLY A 49 -9.16 -1.81 -6.50
N ARG A 50 -8.49 -1.88 -7.64
CA ARG A 50 -7.95 -3.11 -8.21
C ARG A 50 -6.79 -2.81 -9.16
N CYS A 51 -5.95 -3.81 -9.37
CA CYS A 51 -5.01 -3.84 -10.46
C CYS A 51 -5.70 -4.24 -11.78
N HIS A 52 -5.14 -3.75 -12.88
CA HIS A 52 -5.59 -4.00 -14.24
C HIS A 52 -4.38 -4.39 -15.10
N LYS A 53 -4.45 -5.56 -15.76
CA LYS A 53 -3.33 -6.17 -16.46
C LYS A 53 -2.70 -5.26 -17.51
N GLU A 54 -3.51 -4.49 -18.24
CA GLU A 54 -3.06 -3.56 -19.28
C GLU A 54 -2.34 -2.32 -18.76
N ARG A 55 -2.38 -2.06 -17.44
CA ARG A 55 -1.75 -0.89 -16.81
C ARG A 55 -0.45 -1.25 -16.10
N SER A 56 -0.50 -2.24 -15.21
CA SER A 56 0.63 -2.61 -14.34
C SER A 56 1.16 -4.03 -14.57
N GLY A 57 0.51 -4.82 -15.42
CA GLY A 57 0.79 -6.25 -15.57
C GLY A 57 0.17 -7.14 -14.48
N PHE A 58 -0.39 -6.55 -13.43
CA PHE A 58 -1.10 -7.23 -12.34
C PHE A 58 -2.62 -7.15 -12.54
N GLU A 59 -3.38 -8.12 -12.03
CA GLU A 59 -4.84 -8.19 -12.17
C GLU A 59 -5.49 -8.64 -10.87
N GLY A 60 -6.57 -7.97 -10.45
CA GLY A 60 -7.35 -8.37 -9.28
C GLY A 60 -7.49 -7.27 -8.22
N ALA A 61 -8.43 -7.45 -7.29
CA ALA A 61 -8.67 -6.55 -6.17
C ALA A 61 -7.96 -7.05 -4.90
N TRP A 62 -7.61 -6.15 -3.99
CA TRP A 62 -7.01 -6.53 -2.70
C TRP A 62 -8.06 -6.93 -1.66
N THR A 63 -9.31 -6.52 -1.85
CA THR A 63 -10.41 -6.79 -0.92
C THR A 63 -11.62 -7.31 -1.68
N SER A 64 -12.49 -8.05 -0.98
CA SER A 64 -13.75 -8.53 -1.56
C SER A 64 -14.73 -7.39 -1.90
N ASN A 65 -14.57 -6.22 -1.25
CA ASN A 65 -15.40 -5.04 -1.46
C ASN A 65 -14.53 -3.83 -1.89
N PRO A 66 -14.04 -3.79 -3.14
CA PRO A 66 -13.05 -2.82 -3.60
C PRO A 66 -13.57 -1.38 -3.74
N LEU A 67 -14.78 -1.09 -3.28
CA LEU A 67 -15.38 0.25 -3.29
C LEU A 67 -15.63 0.79 -1.87
N ILE A 68 -15.26 0.03 -0.84
CA ILE A 68 -15.47 0.39 0.56
C ILE A 68 -14.11 0.72 1.17
N PHE A 69 -13.99 1.91 1.76
CA PHE A 69 -12.80 2.29 2.50
C PHE A 69 -12.91 1.80 3.94
N ASP A 70 -12.21 0.69 4.23
CA ASP A 70 -12.12 0.09 5.56
C ASP A 70 -10.74 -0.56 5.78
N ASN A 71 -10.54 -1.26 6.91
CA ASN A 71 -9.30 -1.95 7.21
C ASN A 71 -9.19 -3.38 6.63
N SER A 72 -10.03 -3.74 5.66
CA SER A 72 -10.04 -5.09 5.06
C SER A 72 -8.71 -5.41 4.39
N TYR A 73 -8.02 -4.45 3.76
CA TYR A 73 -6.68 -4.66 3.21
C TYR A 73 -5.73 -5.35 4.21
N PHE A 74 -5.63 -4.84 5.43
CA PHE A 74 -4.72 -5.41 6.45
C PHE A 74 -5.19 -6.78 6.93
N LYS A 75 -6.50 -6.99 7.04
CA LYS A 75 -7.09 -8.30 7.40
C LYS A 75 -6.81 -9.35 6.34
N GLU A 76 -7.00 -8.99 5.08
CA GLU A 76 -6.75 -9.86 3.93
C GLU A 76 -5.26 -10.17 3.78
N LEU A 77 -4.38 -9.19 4.03
CA LEU A 77 -2.94 -9.36 4.01
C LEU A 77 -2.43 -10.33 5.09
N LEU A 78 -3.02 -10.32 6.30
CA LEU A 78 -2.68 -11.27 7.37
C LEU A 78 -3.32 -12.65 7.18
N SER A 79 -4.33 -12.76 6.32
CA SER A 79 -4.98 -14.02 6.02
C SER A 79 -4.20 -14.82 4.97
N SER A 80 -4.49 -16.11 4.83
CA SER A 80 -3.93 -16.92 3.75
C SER A 80 -4.30 -16.35 2.39
N GLU A 81 -3.41 -16.49 1.41
CA GLU A 81 -3.67 -16.08 0.03
C GLU A 81 -4.98 -16.71 -0.48
N LYS A 82 -5.88 -15.86 -1.01
CA LYS A 82 -7.15 -16.25 -1.60
C LYS A 82 -7.03 -16.13 -3.12
N ASP A 83 -7.49 -17.12 -3.85
CA ASP A 83 -7.36 -17.17 -5.32
C ASP A 83 -7.98 -15.96 -6.04
N ASP A 84 -9.00 -15.34 -5.43
CA ASP A 84 -9.72 -14.20 -6.01
C ASP A 84 -9.14 -12.83 -5.64
N LEU A 85 -8.17 -12.76 -4.72
CA LEU A 85 -7.58 -11.51 -4.24
C LEU A 85 -6.08 -11.43 -4.58
N ILE A 86 -5.62 -10.22 -4.89
CA ILE A 86 -4.22 -9.97 -5.17
C ILE A 86 -3.47 -9.51 -3.92
N GLN A 87 -2.22 -9.96 -3.80
CA GLN A 87 -1.22 -9.38 -2.91
C GLN A 87 0.07 -9.16 -3.72
N LEU A 88 0.48 -7.91 -3.90
CA LEU A 88 1.72 -7.59 -4.63
C LEU A 88 2.95 -7.96 -3.78
N PRO A 89 4.13 -8.16 -4.41
CA PRO A 89 5.38 -8.33 -3.68
C PRO A 89 5.64 -7.22 -2.66
N SER A 90 5.32 -5.96 -3.01
CA SER A 90 5.42 -4.82 -2.10
C SER A 90 4.46 -4.90 -0.90
N ASP A 91 3.25 -5.45 -1.07
CA ASP A 91 2.31 -5.66 0.04
C ASP A 91 2.84 -6.75 0.97
N LYS A 92 3.32 -7.87 0.42
CA LYS A 92 3.90 -8.98 1.19
C LYS A 92 5.14 -8.55 1.98
N ALA A 93 5.90 -7.57 1.48
CA ALA A 93 7.06 -7.03 2.18
C ALA A 93 6.69 -6.41 3.54
N LEU A 94 5.46 -5.90 3.70
CA LEU A 94 4.97 -5.36 4.98
C LEU A 94 4.85 -6.44 6.07
N LEU A 95 4.68 -7.71 5.69
CA LEU A 95 4.58 -8.84 6.62
C LEU A 95 5.94 -9.40 7.06
N THR A 96 6.97 -9.15 6.26
CA THR A 96 8.33 -9.65 6.50
C THR A 96 9.20 -8.68 7.30
N ASP A 97 8.86 -7.40 7.26
CA ASP A 97 9.63 -6.36 7.94
C ASP A 97 9.26 -6.25 9.43
N PRO A 98 10.23 -6.22 10.35
CA PRO A 98 9.98 -6.23 11.79
C PRO A 98 9.34 -4.94 12.32
N VAL A 99 9.43 -3.83 11.59
CA VAL A 99 8.79 -2.56 11.96
C VAL A 99 7.41 -2.43 11.33
N PHE A 100 7.25 -2.87 10.08
CA PHE A 100 5.96 -2.78 9.39
C PHE A 100 4.93 -3.79 9.92
N ARG A 101 5.35 -5.02 10.22
CA ARG A 101 4.41 -6.07 10.63
C ARG A 101 3.57 -5.71 11.87
N PRO A 102 4.15 -5.19 12.96
CA PRO A 102 3.35 -4.74 14.11
C PRO A 102 2.32 -3.66 13.76
N LEU A 103 2.61 -2.79 12.79
CA LEU A 103 1.66 -1.77 12.31
C LEU A 103 0.54 -2.40 11.48
N VAL A 104 0.85 -3.38 10.63
CA VAL A 104 -0.16 -4.15 9.89
C VAL A 104 -1.11 -4.85 10.87
N GLU A 105 -0.58 -5.51 11.90
CA GLU A 105 -1.37 -6.16 12.95
C GLU A 105 -2.23 -5.15 13.72
N LYS A 106 -1.68 -3.98 14.06
CA LYS A 106 -2.42 -2.88 14.72
C LYS A 106 -3.60 -2.42 13.87
N TYR A 107 -3.40 -2.14 12.59
CA TYR A 107 -4.44 -1.63 11.70
C TYR A 107 -5.48 -2.68 11.32
N ALA A 108 -5.10 -3.96 11.27
CA ALA A 108 -6.06 -5.06 11.13
C ALA A 108 -6.98 -5.18 12.36
N ALA A 109 -6.44 -4.98 13.56
CA ALA A 109 -7.17 -5.08 14.82
C ALA A 109 -8.07 -3.87 15.11
N ASP A 110 -7.64 -2.65 14.76
CA ASP A 110 -8.37 -1.42 15.05
C ASP A 110 -8.46 -0.50 13.84
N VAL A 111 -9.68 -0.32 13.31
CA VAL A 111 -9.97 0.55 12.17
C VAL A 111 -9.73 2.04 12.49
N ASN A 112 -9.75 2.43 13.76
CA ASN A 112 -9.53 3.82 14.19
C ASN A 112 -8.04 4.12 14.49
N ALA A 113 -7.16 3.12 14.42
CA ALA A 113 -5.75 3.29 14.73
C ALA A 113 -4.94 4.02 13.64
N CYS A 114 -5.54 4.21 12.44
CA CYS A 114 -4.99 4.98 11.33
C CYS A 114 -5.27 6.51 11.41
N SER A 115 -5.93 6.98 12.47
CA SER A 115 -6.35 8.38 12.66
C SER A 115 -5.31 9.23 13.40
#